data_AF-A0A5F2HUW6-F1
#
_entry.id   AF-A0A5F2HUW6-F1
#
_cell.length_a   1.000
_cell.length_b   1.000
_cell.length_c   1.000
_cell.angle_alpha   90.00
_cell.angle_beta   90.00
_cell.angle_gamma   90.00
#
_symmetry.space_group_name_H-M   'P 1'
#
loop_
_entity.id
_entity.type
_entity.pdbx_description
1 polymer ?
#
loop_
_entity_poly.entity_id
_entity_poly.type
_entity_poly.pdbx_seq_one_letter_code
_entity_poly.pdbx_strand_id
1 'polypeptide(L)' 'MNHAVERLSLAGATEIEPAGEVTLVLASGGGVKDFTNTAATLAPLDTLIVDRNAPKLRLEPEGQGMLFVIRLFGTYR' A
#
# COMPACT_ATOMS: atom_id res chain seq x y z
N MET A 1 -8.89 -6.52 17.53
CA MET A 1 -8.71 -6.81 16.10
C MET A 1 -7.27 -6.45 15.78
N ASN A 2 -6.41 -7.40 15.42
CA ASN A 2 -4.95 -7.16 15.34
C ASN A 2 -4.49 -6.69 13.96
N HIS A 3 -5.43 -6.63 13.01
CA HIS A 3 -5.20 -6.12 11.68
C HIS A 3 -6.49 -5.53 11.12
N ALA A 4 -6.35 -4.69 10.09
CA ALA A 4 -7.43 -4.23 9.22
C ALA A 4 -7.02 -4.44 7.76
N VAL A 5 -7.98 -4.81 6.91
CA VAL A 5 -7.78 -4.96 5.47
C VAL A 5 -8.78 -4.06 4.76
N GLU A 6 -8.28 -3.24 3.86
CA GLU A 6 -9.04 -2.36 3.01
C GLU A 6 -8.72 -2.68 1.55
N ARG A 7 -9.76 -2.77 0.70
CA ARG A 7 -9.59 -2.96 -0.75
C ARG A 7 -9.95 -1.68 -1.46
N LEU A 8 -9.02 -1.14 -2.25
CA LEU A 8 -9.15 0.10 -2.98
C LEU A 8 -9.13 -0.14 -4.48
N SER A 9 -10.09 0.44 -5.20
CA SER A 9 -10.02 0.58 -6.65
C SER A 9 -9.27 1.86 -6.96
N LEU A 10 -8.18 1.78 -7.71
CA LEU A 10 -7.43 2.96 -8.12
C LEU A 10 -7.97 3.47 -9.47
N ALA A 11 -8.56 4.66 -9.45
CA ALA A 11 -8.94 5.40 -10.67
C ALA A 11 -8.01 6.59 -10.96
N GLY A 12 -7.06 6.86 -10.05
CA GLY A 12 -6.13 7.98 -10.11
C GLY A 12 -5.23 8.00 -8.87
N ALA A 13 -4.49 9.10 -8.71
CA ALA A 13 -3.58 9.27 -7.58
C ALA A 13 -4.31 9.15 -6.25
N THR A 14 -3.80 8.30 -5.36
CA THR A 14 -4.38 8.03 -4.05
C THR A 14 -3.29 8.14 -2.99
N GLU A 15 -3.63 8.81 -1.91
CA GLU A 15 -2.74 8.91 -0.76
C GLU A 15 -3.13 7.90 0.31
N ILE A 16 -2.15 7.16 0.82
CA ILE A 16 -2.36 6.16 1.87
C ILE A 16 -1.53 6.56 3.07
N GLU A 17 -2.20 6.72 4.20
CA GLU A 17 -1.54 6.95 5.48
C GLU A 17 -1.15 5.61 6.11
N PRO A 18 0.15 5.36 6.34
CA PRO A 18 0.60 4.20 7.08
C PRO A 18 -0.01 4.22 8.49
N ALA A 19 -0.46 3.07 8.97
CA ALA A 19 -1.00 2.94 10.32
C ALA A 19 -0.70 1.57 10.91
N GLY A 20 -0.76 1.48 12.24
CA GLY A 20 -0.32 0.31 12.99
C GLY A 20 1.20 0.28 13.14
N GLU A 21 1.77 -0.91 13.31
CA GLU A 21 3.22 -1.13 13.35
C GLU A 21 3.77 -1.28 11.92
N VAL A 22 3.04 -2.01 11.06
CA VAL A 22 3.39 -2.25 9.66
C VAL A 22 2.15 -2.10 8.80
N THR A 23 2.29 -1.38 7.68
CA THR A 23 1.32 -1.34 6.58
C THR A 23 1.89 -2.10 5.38
N LEU A 24 1.10 -3.02 4.84
CA LEU A 24 1.39 -3.73 3.60
C LEU A 24 0.47 -3.17 2.51
N VAL A 25 1.05 -2.78 1.38
CA VAL A 25 0.30 -2.41 0.18
C VAL A 25 0.55 -3.46 -0.88
N LEU A 26 -0.48 -4.26 -1.17
CA LEU A 26 -0.43 -5.31 -2.18
C LEU A 26 -1.10 -4.83 -3.47
N ALA A 27 -0.35 -4.82 -4.57
CA ALA A 27 -0.91 -4.62 -5.90
C ALA A 27 -1.57 -5.92 -6.38
N SER A 28 -2.89 -6.00 -6.37
CA SER A 28 -3.59 -7.24 -6.80
C SER A 28 -3.88 -7.31 -8.29
N GLY A 29 -3.77 -6.19 -9.00
CA GLY A 29 -3.89 -6.11 -10.46
C GLY A 29 -3.45 -4.74 -10.97
N GLY A 30 -2.93 -4.69 -12.20
CA GLY A 30 -2.27 -3.50 -12.75
C GLY A 30 -0.94 -3.17 -12.06
N GLY A 31 -0.10 -2.38 -12.71
CA GLY A 31 1.07 -1.80 -12.06
C GLY A 31 0.68 -0.62 -11.17
N VAL A 32 1.41 -0.38 -10.07
CA VAL A 32 1.20 0.78 -9.20
C VAL A 32 2.54 1.46 -8.92
N LYS A 33 2.59 2.76 -9.15
CA LYS A 33 3.80 3.54 -8.91
C LYS A 33 3.73 4.24 -7.56
N ASP A 34 4.76 4.05 -6.73
CA ASP A 34 4.95 4.74 -5.46
C ASP A 34 5.88 5.95 -5.64
N PHE A 35 5.34 7.15 -5.49
CA PHE A 35 6.08 8.40 -5.63
C PHE A 35 6.77 8.87 -4.36
N THR A 36 6.58 8.20 -3.22
CA THR A 36 7.04 8.71 -1.92
C THR A 36 8.47 8.29 -1.59
N ASN A 37 8.86 7.04 -1.81
CA ASN A 37 10.13 6.53 -1.28
C ASN A 37 11.22 6.37 -2.35
N THR A 38 10.88 5.88 -3.55
CA THR A 38 11.89 5.59 -4.60
C THR A 38 11.39 5.71 -6.04
N ALA A 39 10.14 6.17 -6.28
CA ALA A 39 9.50 6.06 -7.60
C ALA A 39 9.40 4.60 -8.10
N ALA A 40 9.35 3.63 -7.17
CA ALA A 40 9.28 2.22 -7.49
C ALA A 40 7.91 1.87 -8.11
N THR A 41 7.93 0.92 -9.04
CA THR A 41 6.73 0.37 -9.66
C THR A 41 6.49 -1.02 -9.08
N LEU A 42 5.33 -1.22 -8.47
CA LEU A 42 4.83 -2.50 -8.00
C LEU A 42 4.14 -3.20 -9.16
N ALA A 43 4.64 -4.37 -9.56
CA ALA A 43 3.94 -5.24 -10.51
C ALA A 43 2.79 -5.97 -9.81
N PRO A 44 1.89 -6.65 -10.55
CA PRO A 44 0.86 -7.48 -9.94
C PRO A 44 1.46 -8.53 -8.99
N LEU A 45 0.89 -8.58 -7.80
CA LEU A 45 1.25 -9.38 -6.62
C LEU A 45 2.49 -8.92 -5.85
N ASP A 46 3.13 -7.82 -6.27
CA ASP A 46 4.15 -7.18 -5.45
C ASP A 46 3.52 -6.54 -4.21
N THR A 47 4.28 -6.57 -3.11
CA THR A 47 3.89 -5.98 -1.84
C THR A 47 4.93 -4.98 -1.37
N LEU A 48 4.49 -3.75 -1.16
CA LEU A 48 5.28 -2.74 -0.46
C LEU A 48 5.07 -2.88 1.04
N ILE A 49 6.15 -2.93 1.81
CA ILE A 49 6.14 -2.99 3.27
C ILE A 49 6.55 -1.62 3.79
N VAL A 50 5.72 -1.04 4.64
CA VAL A 50 5.85 0.33 5.11
C VAL A 50 5.72 0.39 6.63
N ASP A 51 6.76 0.87 7.29
CA ASP A 51 6.76 1.04 8.74
C ASP A 51 5.90 2.22 9.18
N ARG A 52 5.43 2.18 10.43
CA ARG A 52 4.56 3.18 11.04
C ARG A 52 5.05 4.64 10.97
N ASN A 53 6.35 4.84 10.85
CA ASN A 53 6.98 6.17 10.84
C ASN A 53 7.30 6.65 9.41
N ALA A 54 6.95 5.87 8.39
CA ALA A 54 7.15 6.27 7.01
C ALA A 54 6.23 7.45 6.64
N PRO A 55 6.65 8.30 5.69
CA PRO A 55 5.80 9.35 5.14
C PRO A 55 4.55 8.77 4.47
N LYS A 56 3.54 9.63 4.29
CA LYS A 56 2.32 9.29 3.55
C LYS A 56 2.66 8.80 2.13
N LEU A 57 2.15 7.64 1.77
CA LEU A 57 2.35 7.07 0.45
C LEU A 57 1.50 7.81 -0.57
N ARG A 58 2.07 8.07 -1.75
CA ARG A 58 1.34 8.59 -2.91
C ARG A 58 1.46 7.58 -4.03
N LEU A 59 0.36 6.90 -4.30
CA LEU A 59 0.30 5.82 -5.28
C LEU A 59 -0.52 6.25 -6.49
N GLU A 60 -0.02 5.95 -7.69
CA GLU A 60 -0.78 6.14 -8.93
C GLU A 60 -0.86 4.82 -9.70
N PRO A 61 -2.04 4.45 -10.21
CA PRO A 61 -2.19 3.25 -11.03
C PRO A 61 -1.57 3.45 -12.42
N GLU A 62 -0.91 2.43 -12.94
CA GLU A 62 -0.44 2.37 -14.34
C GLU A 62 -1.45 1.70 -15.29
N GLY A 63 -2.66 1.43 -14.79
CA GLY A 63 -3.75 0.80 -15.52
C GLY A 63 -4.93 0.52 -14.59
N GLN A 64 -5.94 -0.22 -15.07
CA GLN A 64 -7.02 -0.65 -14.18
C GLN A 64 -6.48 -1.67 -13.17
N GLY A 65 -6.67 -1.40 -11.89
CA GLY A 65 -6.03 -2.15 -10.83
C GLY A 65 -6.67 -1.98 -9.46
N MET A 66 -6.46 -2.97 -8.62
CA MET A 66 -6.97 -3.02 -7.25
C MET A 66 -5.78 -3.11 -6.29
N LEU A 67 -5.83 -2.32 -5.22
CA LEU A 67 -4.89 -2.39 -4.11
C LEU A 67 -5.56 -3.01 -2.89
N PHE A 68 -4.80 -3.76 -2.12
CA PHE A 68 -5.13 -4.06 -0.74
C PHE A 68 -4.19 -3.29 0.18
N VAL A 69 -4.76 -2.61 1.16
CA VAL A 69 -4.04 -1.95 2.25
C VAL A 69 -4.30 -2.74 3.52
N ILE A 70 -3.25 -3.39 4.02
CA ILE A 70 -3.32 -4.26 5.18
C ILE A 70 -2.53 -3.57 6.29
N ARG A 71 -3.22 -3.20 7.37
CA ARG A 71 -2.61 -2.54 8.53
C ARG A 71 -2.52 -3.53 9.67
N LEU A 72 -1.32 -3.76 10.19
CA LEU A 72 -1.05 -4.69 11.29
C LEU A 72 -0.78 -3.88 12.56
N PHE A 73 -1.57 -4.12 13.61
CA PHE A 73 -1.49 -3.38 14.87
C PHE A 73 -0.84 -4.18 16.01
N GLY A 74 -0.67 -5.50 15.83
CA GLY A 74 -0.05 -6.36 16.83
C GLY A 74 1.47 -6.34 16.75
N THR A 75 2.13 -6.36 17.90
CA THR A 75 3.58 -6.64 18.01
C THR A 75 3.79 -8.15 17.92
N TYR A 76 4.62 -8.61 16.98
CA TYR A 76 5.18 -9.97 17.05
C TYR A 76 6.19 -9.95 18.21
N ARG A 77 5.83 -10.55 19.34
CA ARG A 77 6.75 -10.84 20.45
C ARG A 77 7.13 -12.31 20.41
#